data_AF-A0A0U5EZH4-F1
#
_entry.id   AF-A0A0U5EZH4-F1
#
_cell.length_a   1.000
_cell.length_b   1.000
_cell.length_c   1.000
_cell.angle_alpha   90.00
_cell.angle_beta   90.00
_cell.angle_gamma   90.00
#
_symmetry.space_group_name_H-M   'P 1'
#
loop_
_entity.id
_entity.type
_entity.pdbx_description
1 polymer ?
#
loop_
_entity_poly.entity_id
_entity_poly.type
_entity_poly.pdbx_seq_one_letter_code
_entity_poly.pdbx_strand_id
1 'polypeptide(L)'
;MARTGRPREFDRDKAIDAATALFWAQGYEPTSLTQLKSCMGNISPASFYAAFGSKEALFREVVQRYLETYGQVMAPLWDESLSPRDAIEQTLRGSARMQATRTHPAGCLVVCGASNCSPENEPVQALLAAERQRTRKGIRACVERAIANGELKASPATKVLPNILTTFFHGMTCETRDGVTSDTLDAAVTSLLTLWDINAVKRGKSKVS
;
A
#
# COMPACT_ATOMS: atom_id res chain seq x y z
N MET A 1 5.33 -40.12 35.50
CA MET A 1 4.70 -38.78 35.41
C MET A 1 4.50 -38.45 33.94
N ALA A 2 3.27 -38.63 33.43
CA ALA A 2 2.94 -38.18 32.08
C ALA A 2 2.95 -36.65 32.09
N ARG A 3 3.87 -36.03 31.33
CA ARG A 3 3.84 -34.59 31.06
C ARG A 3 2.70 -34.34 30.06
N THR A 4 1.51 -34.18 30.61
CA THR A 4 0.30 -33.74 29.94
C THR A 4 0.48 -32.34 29.35
N GLY A 5 0.16 -32.22 28.06
CA GLY A 5 -0.11 -30.95 27.38
C GLY A 5 0.77 -30.74 26.16
N ARG A 6 0.31 -31.21 24.98
CA ARG A 6 0.71 -30.64 23.69
C ARG A 6 0.63 -29.12 23.85
N PRO A 7 1.71 -28.35 23.59
CA PRO A 7 1.66 -26.90 23.75
C PRO A 7 0.46 -26.37 22.96
N ARG A 8 -0.31 -25.44 23.53
CA ARG A 8 -1.39 -24.74 22.81
C ARG A 8 -0.77 -24.18 21.53
N GLU A 9 -1.04 -24.85 20.42
CA GLU A 9 -0.65 -24.39 19.10
C GLU A 9 -1.45 -23.11 18.88
N PHE A 10 -0.75 -21.98 18.81
CA PHE A 10 -1.40 -20.71 18.53
C PHE A 10 -1.74 -20.67 17.05
N ASP A 11 -2.84 -20.00 16.72
CA ASP A 11 -3.26 -19.81 15.34
C ASP A 11 -2.31 -18.81 14.67
N ARG A 12 -1.42 -19.33 13.81
CA ARG A 12 -0.35 -18.56 13.17
C ARG A 12 -0.90 -17.46 12.26
N ASP A 13 -1.98 -17.74 11.55
CA ASP A 13 -2.59 -16.77 10.65
C ASP A 13 -3.23 -15.62 11.42
N LYS A 14 -3.97 -15.92 12.49
CA LYS A 14 -4.50 -14.87 13.39
C LYS A 14 -3.40 -14.07 14.05
N ALA A 15 -2.28 -14.70 14.38
CA ALA A 15 -1.12 -14.01 14.93
C ALA A 15 -0.50 -13.03 13.91
N ILE A 16 -0.39 -13.42 12.64
CA ILE A 16 0.08 -12.52 11.58
C ILE A 16 -0.91 -11.38 11.34
N ASP A 17 -2.22 -11.62 11.36
CA ASP A 17 -3.22 -10.55 11.21
C ASP A 17 -3.14 -9.54 12.36
N ALA A 18 -3.00 -10.02 13.60
CA ALA A 18 -2.81 -9.17 14.77
C ALA A 18 -1.49 -8.37 14.71
N ALA A 19 -0.40 -9.01 14.28
CA ALA A 19 0.88 -8.34 14.06
C ALA A 19 0.78 -7.30 12.94
N THR A 20 0.02 -7.58 11.88
CA THR A 20 -0.22 -6.66 10.75
C THR A 20 -0.87 -5.38 11.24
N ALA A 21 -1.96 -5.50 12.01
CA ALA A 21 -2.61 -4.33 12.59
C ALA A 21 -1.67 -3.54 13.51
N LEU A 22 -0.89 -4.21 14.36
CA LEU A 22 0.03 -3.55 15.28
C LEU A 22 1.15 -2.79 14.55
N PHE A 23 1.81 -3.44 13.59
CA PHE A 23 2.87 -2.83 12.80
C PHE A 23 2.36 -1.70 11.89
N TRP A 24 1.14 -1.81 11.37
CA TRP A 24 0.53 -0.73 10.59
C TRP A 24 0.31 0.51 11.44
N ALA A 25 -0.22 0.32 12.66
CA ALA A 25 -0.54 1.41 13.55
C ALA A 25 0.72 2.13 14.09
N GLN A 26 1.76 1.38 14.45
CA GLN A 26 2.91 1.92 15.18
C GLN A 26 4.17 2.05 14.32
N GLY A 27 4.28 1.27 13.25
CA GLY A 27 5.53 1.08 12.51
C GLY A 27 6.41 -0.02 13.11
N TYR A 28 7.44 -0.41 12.37
CA TYR A 28 8.33 -1.51 12.71
C TYR A 28 9.10 -1.23 13.99
N GLU A 29 9.90 -0.16 14.04
CA GLU A 29 10.84 0.10 15.12
C GLU A 29 10.19 0.22 16.51
N PRO A 30 9.15 1.05 16.73
CA PRO A 30 8.55 1.22 18.06
C PRO A 30 7.75 0.00 18.53
N THR A 31 7.42 -0.94 17.64
CA THR A 31 6.70 -2.15 18.00
C THR A 31 7.62 -3.13 18.74
N SER A 32 7.43 -3.31 20.04
CA SER A 32 8.26 -4.22 20.84
C SER A 32 7.87 -5.69 20.68
N LEU A 33 8.82 -6.60 20.96
CA LEU A 33 8.55 -8.04 21.00
C LEU A 33 7.49 -8.40 22.05
N THR A 34 7.43 -7.66 23.16
CA THR A 34 6.40 -7.87 24.20
C THR A 34 5.01 -7.53 23.69
N GLN A 35 4.84 -6.41 22.98
CA GLN A 35 3.55 -6.06 22.38
C GLN A 35 3.13 -7.08 21.32
N LEU A 36 4.05 -7.53 20.47
CA LEU A 36 3.79 -8.57 19.47
C LEU A 36 3.28 -9.85 20.12
N LYS A 37 4.04 -10.41 21.06
CA LYS A 37 3.63 -11.65 21.76
C LYS A 37 2.26 -11.50 22.43
N SER A 38 1.99 -10.33 23.02
CA SER A 38 0.71 -10.03 23.67
C SER A 38 -0.45 -10.02 22.66
N CYS A 39 -0.34 -9.25 21.57
CA CYS A 39 -1.40 -9.14 20.57
C CYS A 39 -1.62 -10.43 19.78
N MET A 40 -0.58 -11.26 19.64
CA MET A 40 -0.61 -12.55 18.95
C MET A 40 -1.22 -13.69 19.82
N GLY A 41 -1.93 -13.36 20.90
CA GLY A 41 -2.58 -14.33 21.77
C GLY A 41 -1.75 -14.76 22.97
N ASN A 42 -0.89 -13.87 23.49
CA ASN A 42 0.00 -14.11 24.62
C ASN A 42 0.96 -15.31 24.41
N ILE A 43 1.60 -15.37 23.24
CA ILE A 43 2.53 -16.45 22.91
C ILE A 43 3.85 -16.33 23.67
N SER A 44 4.46 -17.48 23.99
CA SER A 44 5.77 -17.52 24.66
C SER A 44 6.89 -17.03 23.74
N PRO A 45 8.02 -16.51 24.26
CA PRO A 45 9.20 -16.21 23.44
C PRO A 45 9.68 -17.41 22.61
N ALA A 46 9.68 -18.61 23.20
CA ALA A 46 10.08 -19.83 22.50
C ALA A 46 9.17 -20.12 21.30
N SER A 47 7.85 -19.99 21.47
CA SER A 47 6.88 -20.15 20.39
C SER A 47 7.04 -19.09 19.29
N PHE A 48 7.31 -17.83 19.66
CA PHE A 48 7.57 -16.76 18.71
C PHE A 48 8.80 -17.06 17.84
N TYR A 49 9.94 -17.34 18.48
CA TYR A 49 11.18 -17.59 17.76
C TYR A 49 11.12 -18.88 16.93
N ALA A 50 10.45 -19.91 17.41
CA ALA A 50 10.23 -21.14 16.64
C ALA A 50 9.37 -20.92 15.38
N ALA A 51 8.37 -20.02 15.44
CA ALA A 51 7.43 -19.80 14.35
C ALA A 51 7.86 -18.75 13.33
N PHE A 52 8.64 -17.74 13.76
CA PHE A 52 8.97 -16.57 12.93
C PHE A 52 10.47 -16.30 12.83
N GLY A 53 11.30 -16.89 13.69
CA GLY A 53 12.76 -16.69 13.70
C GLY A 53 13.22 -15.33 14.24
N SER A 54 12.64 -14.23 13.78
CA SER A 54 12.95 -12.87 14.25
C SER A 54 11.77 -11.91 14.04
N LYS A 55 11.86 -10.72 14.66
CA LYS A 55 10.92 -9.63 14.41
C LYS A 55 10.94 -9.18 12.94
N GLU A 56 12.14 -9.14 12.34
CA GLU A 56 12.29 -8.79 10.92
C GLU A 56 11.61 -9.82 10.02
N ALA A 57 11.83 -11.12 10.27
CA ALA A 57 11.21 -12.19 9.49
C ALA A 57 9.68 -12.18 9.63
N LEU A 58 9.14 -11.98 10.83
CA LEU A 58 7.71 -11.73 11.03
C LEU A 58 7.23 -10.51 10.23
N PHE A 59 7.99 -9.42 10.23
CA PHE A 59 7.59 -8.21 9.50
C PHE A 59 7.53 -8.44 7.99
N ARG A 60 8.44 -9.24 7.41
CA ARG A 60 8.38 -9.65 5.99
C ARG A 60 7.07 -10.38 5.68
N GLU A 61 6.66 -11.30 6.54
CA GLU A 61 5.39 -12.01 6.39
C GLU A 61 4.18 -11.09 6.55
N VAL A 62 4.23 -10.14 7.48
CA VAL A 62 3.20 -9.11 7.64
C VAL A 62 3.08 -8.24 6.39
N VAL A 63 4.19 -7.83 5.78
CA VAL A 63 4.16 -7.08 4.52
C VAL A 63 3.52 -7.91 3.42
N GLN A 64 3.85 -9.20 3.33
CA GLN A 64 3.22 -10.10 2.35
C GLN A 64 1.71 -10.22 2.59
N ARG A 65 1.28 -10.49 3.84
CA ARG A 65 -0.14 -10.55 4.22
C ARG A 65 -0.87 -9.24 3.88
N TYR A 66 -0.24 -8.10 4.14
CA TYR A 66 -0.79 -6.80 3.79
C TYR A 66 -0.97 -6.64 2.27
N LEU A 67 0.02 -7.05 1.47
CA LEU A 67 -0.04 -6.95 0.01
C LEU A 67 -1.11 -7.86 -0.59
N GLU A 68 -1.29 -9.07 -0.06
CA GLU A 68 -2.31 -10.04 -0.48
C GLU A 68 -3.75 -9.62 -0.13
N THR A 69 -3.91 -8.70 0.83
CA THR A 69 -5.22 -8.25 1.33
C THR A 69 -5.48 -6.79 0.98
N TYR A 70 -4.95 -5.86 1.75
CA TYR A 70 -5.19 -4.41 1.63
C TYR A 70 -4.44 -3.80 0.44
N GLY A 71 -3.27 -4.35 0.08
CA GLY A 71 -2.46 -3.89 -1.04
C GLY A 71 -3.05 -4.16 -2.41
N GLN A 72 -4.10 -4.99 -2.51
CA GLN A 72 -4.77 -5.31 -3.78
C GLN A 72 -5.41 -4.10 -4.45
N VAL A 73 -5.60 -2.98 -3.74
CA VAL A 73 -5.98 -1.69 -4.35
C VAL A 73 -5.00 -1.21 -5.44
N MET A 74 -3.77 -1.73 -5.46
CA MET A 74 -2.76 -1.45 -6.49
C MET A 74 -2.87 -2.34 -7.74
N ALA A 75 -3.66 -3.41 -7.70
CA ALA A 75 -3.79 -4.37 -8.80
C ALA A 75 -4.18 -3.73 -10.15
N PRO A 76 -5.09 -2.72 -10.21
CA PRO A 76 -5.47 -2.11 -11.47
C PRO A 76 -4.31 -1.52 -12.28
N LEU A 77 -3.23 -1.07 -11.63
CA LEU A 77 -2.03 -0.55 -12.31
C LEU A 77 -1.36 -1.57 -13.25
N TRP A 78 -1.59 -2.86 -13.01
CA TRP A 78 -1.01 -3.97 -13.76
C TRP A 78 -2.04 -4.72 -14.61
N ASP A 79 -3.28 -4.26 -14.62
CA ASP A 79 -4.33 -4.81 -15.47
C ASP A 79 -4.27 -4.15 -16.85
N GLU A 80 -3.89 -4.94 -17.87
CA GLU A 80 -3.82 -4.48 -19.25
C GLU A 80 -5.19 -4.43 -19.94
N SER A 81 -6.22 -5.03 -19.35
CA SER A 81 -7.60 -4.94 -19.86
C SER A 81 -8.23 -3.57 -19.56
N LEU A 82 -7.71 -2.85 -18.57
CA LEU A 82 -8.15 -1.49 -18.23
C LEU A 82 -7.47 -0.44 -19.10
N SER A 83 -8.23 0.61 -19.45
CA SER A 83 -7.60 1.82 -19.99
C SER A 83 -6.62 2.37 -18.95
N PRO A 84 -5.49 2.97 -19.37
CA PRO A 84 -4.53 3.54 -18.43
C PRO A 84 -5.12 4.55 -17.44
N ARG A 85 -6.09 5.35 -17.91
CA ARG A 85 -6.78 6.33 -17.06
C ARG A 85 -7.63 5.64 -16.00
N ASP A 86 -8.38 4.61 -16.39
CA ASP A 86 -9.23 3.84 -15.47
C ASP A 86 -8.41 3.08 -14.44
N ALA A 87 -7.27 2.49 -14.85
CA ALA A 87 -6.34 1.83 -13.94
C ALA A 87 -5.89 2.78 -12.82
N ILE A 88 -5.46 4.00 -13.18
CA ILE A 88 -5.04 5.02 -12.21
C ILE A 88 -6.21 5.46 -11.33
N GLU A 89 -7.38 5.74 -11.92
CA GLU A 89 -8.56 6.17 -11.18
C GLU A 89 -9.01 5.12 -10.16
N GLN A 90 -9.14 3.87 -10.59
CA GLN A 90 -9.52 2.75 -9.71
C GLN A 90 -8.51 2.56 -8.58
N THR A 91 -7.21 2.64 -8.88
CA THR A 91 -6.15 2.55 -7.87
C THR A 91 -6.23 3.68 -6.85
N LEU A 92 -6.37 4.93 -7.28
CA LEU A 92 -6.41 6.08 -6.37
C LEU A 92 -7.67 6.07 -5.51
N ARG A 93 -8.85 5.85 -6.10
CA ARG A 93 -10.12 5.78 -5.35
C ARG A 93 -10.18 4.57 -4.43
N GLY A 94 -9.70 3.41 -4.89
CA GLY A 94 -9.58 2.21 -4.06
C GLY A 94 -8.68 2.44 -2.85
N SER A 95 -7.57 3.13 -3.07
CA SER A 95 -6.64 3.51 -1.99
C SER A 95 -7.24 4.50 -1.01
N ALA A 96 -7.95 5.53 -1.50
CA ALA A 96 -8.64 6.49 -0.64
C ALA A 96 -9.64 5.80 0.30
N ARG A 97 -10.45 4.87 -0.24
CA ARG A 97 -11.39 4.07 0.56
C ARG A 97 -10.67 3.17 1.57
N MET A 98 -9.68 2.40 1.12
CA MET A 98 -8.95 1.48 1.99
C MET A 98 -8.29 2.26 3.13
N GLN A 99 -7.50 3.30 2.84
CA GLN A 99 -6.72 4.02 3.86
C GLN A 99 -7.60 4.76 4.88
N ALA A 100 -8.84 5.14 4.54
CA ALA A 100 -9.75 5.85 5.43
C ALA A 100 -10.77 4.94 6.16
N THR A 101 -10.79 3.63 5.85
CA THR A 101 -11.73 2.69 6.47
C THR A 101 -11.35 2.42 7.93
N ARG A 102 -12.36 2.23 8.80
CA ARG A 102 -12.17 2.04 10.26
C ARG A 102 -12.02 0.59 10.71
N THR A 103 -11.98 -0.38 9.78
CA THR A 103 -11.84 -1.81 10.09
C THR A 103 -10.40 -2.22 10.38
N HIS A 104 -9.44 -1.36 10.06
CA HIS A 104 -8.01 -1.51 10.29
C HIS A 104 -7.39 -0.13 10.56
N PRO A 105 -6.11 -0.04 10.95
CA PRO A 105 -5.44 1.26 11.13
C PRO A 105 -5.45 2.11 9.85
N ALA A 106 -5.59 3.42 10.02
CA ALA A 106 -5.63 4.37 8.92
C ALA A 106 -4.26 4.54 8.22
N GLY A 107 -4.31 4.98 6.96
CA GLY A 107 -3.13 5.17 6.11
C GLY A 107 -2.66 3.89 5.44
N CYS A 108 -1.41 3.83 4.99
CA CYS A 108 -0.86 2.68 4.26
C CYS A 108 0.40 2.14 4.96
N LEU A 109 0.41 0.84 5.27
CA LEU A 109 1.56 0.17 5.92
C LEU A 109 2.84 0.34 5.08
N VAL A 110 2.75 0.18 3.76
CA VAL A 110 3.90 0.32 2.86
C VAL A 110 4.46 1.75 2.84
N VAL A 111 3.62 2.76 3.04
CA VAL A 111 4.03 4.17 2.99
C VAL A 111 4.70 4.61 4.28
N CYS A 112 4.31 4.07 5.43
CA CYS A 112 4.77 4.58 6.73
C CYS A 112 5.30 3.55 7.72
N GLY A 113 5.18 2.25 7.45
CA GLY A 113 5.52 1.19 8.39
C GLY A 113 7.00 1.15 8.78
N ALA A 114 7.88 1.79 8.03
CA ALA A 114 9.31 1.90 8.34
C ALA A 114 9.94 3.16 7.72
N SER A 115 9.22 4.28 7.71
CA SER A 115 9.71 5.51 7.06
C SER A 115 10.76 6.26 7.86
N ASN A 116 10.77 6.06 9.19
CA ASN A 116 11.79 6.56 10.10
C ASN A 116 12.28 5.38 10.94
N CYS A 117 13.37 4.76 10.51
CA CYS A 117 14.04 3.74 11.30
C CYS A 117 15.53 4.04 11.45
N SER A 118 16.13 3.52 12.52
CA SER A 118 17.57 3.54 12.74
C SER A 118 18.31 2.80 11.61
N PRO A 119 19.61 3.09 11.39
CA PRO A 119 20.40 2.41 10.37
C PRO A 119 20.42 0.88 10.50
N GLU A 120 20.29 0.35 11.72
CA GLU A 120 20.24 -1.09 12.00
C GLU A 120 19.04 -1.79 11.35
N ASN A 121 17.99 -1.03 11.01
CA ASN A 121 16.75 -1.53 10.40
C ASN A 121 16.69 -1.24 8.89
N GLU A 122 17.82 -0.91 8.24
CA GLU A 122 17.89 -0.68 6.79
C GLU A 122 17.22 -1.78 5.95
N PRO A 123 17.37 -3.09 6.23
CA PRO A 123 16.71 -4.14 5.44
C PRO A 123 15.18 -4.03 5.42
N VAL A 124 14.58 -3.54 6.51
CA VAL A 124 13.14 -3.31 6.63
C VAL A 124 12.71 -2.08 5.84
N GLN A 125 13.51 -1.01 5.90
CA GLN A 125 13.26 0.20 5.10
C GLN A 125 13.34 -0.13 3.60
N ALA A 126 14.34 -0.91 3.20
CA ALA A 126 14.55 -1.34 1.81
C ALA A 126 13.37 -2.18 1.29
N LEU A 127 12.82 -3.08 2.11
CA LEU A 127 11.64 -3.86 1.77
C LEU A 127 10.45 -2.95 1.40
N LEU A 128 10.08 -2.00 2.27
CA LEU A 128 8.97 -1.10 1.98
C LEU A 128 9.29 -0.12 0.85
N ALA A 129 10.56 0.29 0.72
CA ALA A 129 11.01 1.13 -0.39
C ALA A 129 10.81 0.43 -1.73
N ALA A 130 11.12 -0.87 -1.82
CA ALA A 130 10.90 -1.68 -3.02
C ALA A 130 9.41 -1.70 -3.41
N GLU A 131 8.50 -1.87 -2.45
CA GLU A 131 7.06 -1.84 -2.72
C GLU A 131 6.58 -0.45 -3.16
N ARG A 132 7.05 0.63 -2.52
CA ARG A 132 6.76 1.99 -3.01
C ARG A 132 7.34 2.23 -4.40
N GLN A 133 8.47 1.61 -4.76
CA GLN A 133 9.02 1.68 -6.12
C GLN A 133 8.18 0.88 -7.12
N ARG A 134 7.61 -0.26 -6.71
CA ARG A 134 6.66 -1.02 -7.53
C ARG A 134 5.43 -0.19 -7.87
N THR A 135 4.82 0.49 -6.90
CA THR A 135 3.69 1.41 -7.15
C THR A 135 4.07 2.52 -8.13
N ARG A 136 5.25 3.16 -7.95
CA ARG A 136 5.75 4.18 -8.88
C ARG A 136 5.88 3.66 -10.31
N LYS A 137 6.40 2.43 -10.47
CA LYS A 137 6.53 1.78 -11.78
C LYS A 137 5.17 1.52 -12.41
N GLY A 138 4.18 1.03 -11.66
CA GLY A 138 2.83 0.78 -12.18
C GLY A 138 2.14 2.06 -12.67
N ILE A 139 2.20 3.14 -11.87
CA ILE A 139 1.66 4.46 -12.27
C ILE A 139 2.37 4.98 -13.53
N ARG A 140 3.70 4.87 -13.59
CA ARG A 140 4.49 5.28 -14.75
C ARG A 140 4.12 4.48 -16.00
N ALA A 141 4.01 3.16 -15.87
CA ALA A 141 3.63 2.27 -16.97
C ALA A 141 2.26 2.64 -17.56
N CYS A 142 1.29 3.00 -16.71
CA CYS A 142 -0.01 3.49 -17.19
C CYS A 142 0.15 4.77 -18.03
N VAL A 143 0.88 5.79 -17.53
CA VAL A 143 1.08 7.04 -18.27
C VAL A 143 1.83 6.79 -19.59
N GLU A 144 2.85 5.95 -19.58
CA GLU A 144 3.62 5.60 -20.79
C GLU A 144 2.76 4.85 -21.81
N ARG A 145 1.92 3.90 -21.36
CA ARG A 145 0.93 3.20 -22.20
C ARG A 145 -0.06 4.18 -22.83
N ALA A 146 -0.56 5.15 -22.07
CA ALA A 146 -1.47 6.17 -22.58
C ALA A 146 -0.83 7.06 -23.65
N ILE A 147 0.45 7.41 -23.49
CA ILE A 147 1.20 8.15 -24.53
C ILE A 147 1.37 7.29 -25.78
N ALA A 148 1.80 6.03 -25.62
CA ALA A 148 2.00 5.10 -26.72
C ALA A 148 0.70 4.84 -27.53
N ASN A 149 -0.43 4.77 -26.83
CA ASN A 149 -1.76 4.61 -27.43
C ASN A 149 -2.33 5.89 -28.07
N GLY A 150 -1.63 7.03 -27.93
CA GLY A 150 -2.13 8.33 -28.40
C GLY A 150 -3.30 8.88 -27.57
N GLU A 151 -3.50 8.39 -26.34
CA GLU A 151 -4.51 8.91 -25.39
C GLU A 151 -4.00 10.18 -24.69
N LEU A 152 -2.70 10.26 -24.40
CA LEU A 152 -2.04 11.42 -23.82
C LEU A 152 -1.02 12.04 -24.78
N LYS A 153 -0.91 13.38 -24.77
CA LYS A 153 0.13 14.10 -25.51
C LYS A 153 1.51 13.80 -24.93
N ALA A 154 2.51 13.54 -25.75
CA ALA A 154 3.90 13.51 -25.33
C ALA A 154 4.39 14.95 -25.04
N SER A 155 4.33 15.37 -23.77
CA SER A 155 4.67 16.74 -23.35
C SER A 155 5.49 16.73 -22.05
N PRO A 156 6.18 17.83 -21.70
CA PRO A 156 6.81 17.95 -20.39
C PRO A 156 5.84 17.72 -19.23
N ALA A 157 4.57 18.14 -19.37
CA ALA A 157 3.54 17.96 -18.36
C ALA A 157 3.18 16.48 -18.13
N THR A 158 3.05 15.68 -19.19
CA THR A 158 2.76 14.24 -19.05
C THR A 158 3.96 13.45 -18.53
N LYS A 159 5.20 13.90 -18.79
CA LYS A 159 6.42 13.28 -18.22
C LYS A 159 6.48 13.34 -16.69
N VAL A 160 5.94 14.39 -16.08
CA VAL A 160 5.92 14.56 -14.61
C VAL A 160 4.64 14.06 -13.94
N LEU A 161 3.61 13.72 -14.72
CA LEU A 161 2.34 13.23 -14.20
C LEU A 161 2.48 12.00 -13.28
N PRO A 162 3.34 10.99 -13.56
CA PRO A 162 3.56 9.89 -12.63
C PRO A 162 4.05 10.32 -11.25
N ASN A 163 4.90 11.36 -11.19
CA ASN A 163 5.42 11.91 -9.94
C ASN A 163 4.31 12.61 -9.15
N ILE A 164 3.46 13.40 -9.82
CA ILE A 164 2.31 14.07 -9.18
C ILE A 164 1.35 13.04 -8.59
N LEU A 165 0.96 12.03 -9.37
CA LEU A 165 0.04 10.97 -8.95
C LEU A 165 0.62 10.15 -7.77
N THR A 166 1.91 9.82 -7.83
CA THR A 166 2.61 9.11 -6.74
C THR A 166 2.64 9.97 -5.46
N THR A 167 2.97 11.25 -5.58
CA THR A 167 3.04 12.17 -4.43
C THR A 167 1.68 12.31 -3.77
N PHE A 168 0.61 12.48 -4.57
CA PHE A 168 -0.75 12.50 -4.05
C PHE A 168 -1.10 11.18 -3.33
N PHE A 169 -0.79 10.03 -3.95
CA PHE A 169 -1.04 8.72 -3.32
C PHE A 169 -0.36 8.57 -1.96
N HIS A 170 0.91 8.98 -1.84
CA HIS A 170 1.61 8.97 -0.55
C HIS A 170 1.02 9.99 0.43
N GLY A 171 0.62 11.16 -0.04
CA GLY A 171 0.00 12.22 0.77
C GLY A 171 -1.28 11.76 1.46
N MET A 172 -2.10 10.94 0.79
CA MET A 172 -3.32 10.36 1.38
C MET A 172 -3.03 9.61 2.70
N THR A 173 -1.85 9.02 2.85
CA THR A 173 -1.49 8.32 4.09
C THR A 173 -1.38 9.25 5.30
N CYS A 174 -0.89 10.48 5.11
CA CYS A 174 -0.88 11.48 6.18
C CYS A 174 -2.31 11.98 6.46
N GLU A 175 -3.01 12.41 5.41
CA GLU A 175 -4.37 12.96 5.51
C GLU A 175 -5.35 12.00 6.21
N THR A 176 -5.33 10.72 5.84
CA THR A 176 -6.22 9.72 6.47
C THR A 176 -5.90 9.47 7.94
N ARG A 177 -4.64 9.61 8.36
CA ARG A 177 -4.25 9.51 9.77
C ARG A 177 -4.67 10.73 10.57
N ASP A 178 -4.72 11.89 9.91
CA ASP A 178 -5.26 13.13 10.49
C ASP A 178 -6.80 13.18 10.45
N GLY A 179 -7.45 12.11 9.96
CA GLY A 179 -8.89 11.93 10.00
C GLY A 179 -9.65 12.41 8.77
N VAL A 180 -8.97 12.75 7.69
CA VAL A 180 -9.61 13.07 6.40
C VAL A 180 -10.36 11.85 5.89
N THR A 181 -11.61 12.08 5.46
CA THR A 181 -12.52 11.01 5.03
C THR A 181 -12.23 10.53 3.60
N SER A 182 -12.70 9.32 3.29
CA SER A 182 -12.66 8.79 1.92
C SER A 182 -13.35 9.72 0.93
N ASP A 183 -14.45 10.37 1.31
CA ASP A 183 -15.25 11.22 0.41
C ASP A 183 -14.47 12.48 0.00
N THR A 184 -13.76 13.10 0.95
CA THR A 184 -12.88 14.24 0.67
C THR A 184 -11.73 13.83 -0.25
N LEU A 185 -11.10 12.69 0.01
CA LEU A 185 -10.03 12.18 -0.85
C LEU A 185 -10.54 11.78 -2.24
N ASP A 186 -11.73 11.20 -2.34
CA ASP A 186 -12.37 10.83 -3.61
C ASP A 186 -12.69 12.08 -4.46
N ALA A 187 -13.15 13.16 -3.83
CA ALA A 187 -13.32 14.46 -4.49
C ALA A 187 -11.96 15.06 -4.94
N ALA A 188 -10.91 14.90 -4.13
CA ALA A 188 -9.56 15.32 -4.49
C ALA A 188 -9.00 14.50 -5.65
N VAL A 189 -9.28 13.18 -5.73
CA VAL A 189 -8.94 12.34 -6.89
C VAL A 189 -9.63 12.85 -8.15
N THR A 190 -10.92 13.20 -8.07
CA THR A 190 -11.65 13.79 -9.21
C THR A 190 -10.95 15.06 -9.71
N SER A 191 -10.57 15.96 -8.80
CA SER A 191 -9.83 17.18 -9.15
C SER A 191 -8.45 16.88 -9.74
N LEU A 192 -7.73 15.92 -9.18
CA LEU A 192 -6.40 15.52 -9.64
C LEU A 192 -6.44 14.96 -11.07
N LEU A 193 -7.45 14.15 -11.40
CA LEU A 193 -7.58 13.54 -12.72
C LEU A 193 -7.87 14.55 -13.83
N THR A 194 -8.26 15.78 -13.52
CA THR A 194 -8.33 16.86 -14.51
C THR A 194 -6.96 17.15 -15.15
N LEU A 195 -5.85 16.90 -14.45
CA LEU A 195 -4.50 17.01 -15.00
C LEU A 195 -4.26 15.98 -16.12
N TRP A 196 -4.86 14.80 -16.00
CA TRP A 196 -4.87 13.81 -17.08
C TRP A 196 -5.70 14.34 -18.26
N ASP A 197 -6.93 14.78 -17.98
CA ASP A 197 -7.92 15.14 -19.01
C ASP A 197 -7.48 16.35 -19.85
N ILE A 198 -6.83 17.35 -19.25
CA ILE A 198 -6.29 18.52 -19.98
C ILE A 198 -5.14 18.11 -20.93
N ASN A 199 -4.41 17.06 -20.58
CA ASN A 199 -3.31 16.52 -21.38
C ASN A 199 -3.76 15.44 -22.38
N ALA A 200 -5.03 15.02 -22.34
CA ALA A 200 -5.58 14.06 -23.27
C ALA A 200 -5.58 14.60 -24.71
N VAL A 201 -5.37 13.69 -25.66
CA VAL A 201 -5.51 14.00 -27.09
C VAL A 201 -7.01 14.10 -27.39
N LYS A 202 -7.49 15.29 -27.76
CA LYS A 202 -8.88 15.47 -28.20
C LYS A 202 -9.07 14.60 -29.45
N ARG A 203 -9.85 13.52 -29.37
CA ARG A 203 -10.32 12.81 -30.56
C ARG A 203 -11.19 13.78 -31.36
N GLY A 204 -10.66 14.28 -32.47
CA GLY A 204 -11.46 15.04 -33.41
C GLY A 204 -12.68 14.22 -33.80
N LYS A 205 -13.87 14.82 -33.80
CA LYS A 205 -15.06 14.20 -34.41
C LYS A 205 -14.63 13.75 -35.81
N SER A 206 -14.57 12.44 -36.05
CA SER A 206 -14.46 11.93 -37.42
C SER A 206 -15.62 12.55 -38.19
N LYS A 207 -15.32 13.48 -39.09
CA LYS A 207 -16.24 13.83 -40.15
C LYS A 207 -16.38 12.57 -40.99
N VAL A 208 -17.42 11.80 -40.71
CA VAL A 208 -17.92 10.79 -41.65
C VAL A 208 -18.39 11.62 -42.84
N SER A 209 -17.59 11.58 -43.92
CA SER A 209 -17.97 12.03 -45.25
C SER A 209 -18.77 10.95 -45.94
#